data_AF-A0A1E4EPA4-F1
#
_entry.id   AF-A0A1E4EPA4-F1
#
_cell.length_a   1.000
_cell.length_b   1.000
_cell.length_c   1.000
_cell.angle_alpha   90.00
_cell.angle_beta   90.00
_cell.angle_gamma   90.00
#
_symmetry.space_group_name_H-M   'P 1'
#
loop_
_entity.id
_entity.type
_entity.pdbx_description
1 polymer ?
#
loop_
_entity_poly.entity_id
_entity_poly.type
_entity_poly.pdbx_seq_one_letter_code
_entity_poly.pdbx_strand_id
1 'polypeptide(L)'
;MTMLFDGAQTPKTDDFIKDVTEATFMAEVVEASMEVPVIVDFWAPWCGPCKTLGPALEAEVARHKGRIRMAKIDVDQNQMIAGQLRVQSIPTVYAFYKGQPVDAFQGALPASQIKQFVDKLAALSGDDGGLADALAAAEQMIEDNEAADAVETFTAIIGELPDSPEAWGGLIRAHLAAGDPAAAASTLTQVPPALTHAGPIEAARAQLALAQQAASAGPLDDLAARVGADPADQQARLEYAQALHADGQLEAAIDVLLDSFRRDRDWNEGAAKAQLLTIFDSLKPTDPVGQKGRRRLSSLIFA
;
A
#
# COMPACT_ATOMS: atom_id res chain seq x y z
N MET A 1 -20.94 -27.06 -11.39
CA MET A 1 -20.08 -26.71 -12.54
C MET A 1 -18.90 -25.96 -11.95
N THR A 2 -17.84 -26.70 -11.64
CA THR A 2 -16.66 -26.23 -10.93
C THR A 2 -15.81 -25.42 -11.92
N MET A 3 -15.73 -24.11 -11.73
CA MET A 3 -14.74 -23.27 -12.40
C MET A 3 -13.46 -23.38 -11.57
N LEU A 4 -12.47 -24.09 -12.10
CA LEU A 4 -11.12 -24.15 -11.59
C LEU A 4 -10.47 -22.79 -11.86
N PHE A 5 -10.11 -22.08 -10.80
CA PHE A 5 -9.18 -20.96 -10.88
C PHE A 5 -7.82 -21.54 -11.28
N ASP A 6 -7.39 -21.23 -12.51
CA ASP A 6 -6.05 -21.53 -12.99
C ASP A 6 -5.11 -20.53 -12.30
N GLY A 7 -4.35 -21.01 -11.32
CA GLY A 7 -3.40 -20.20 -10.58
C GLY A 7 -2.37 -19.62 -11.56
N ALA A 8 -2.24 -18.30 -11.59
CA ALA A 8 -1.24 -17.60 -12.37
C ALA A 8 0.15 -18.18 -12.02
N GLN A 9 0.66 -19.02 -12.92
CA GLN A 9 1.94 -19.68 -12.75
C GLN A 9 3.01 -18.59 -12.78
N THR A 10 3.80 -18.49 -11.71
CA THR A 10 4.96 -17.60 -11.68
C THR A 10 5.84 -17.94 -12.90
N PRO A 11 6.14 -16.98 -13.78
CA PRO A 11 6.87 -17.26 -15.01
C PRO A 11 8.23 -17.86 -14.64
N LYS A 12 8.56 -18.99 -15.25
CA LYS A 12 9.88 -19.62 -15.07
C LYS A 12 10.91 -18.78 -15.83
N THR A 13 12.15 -18.77 -15.36
CA THR A 13 13.25 -18.03 -16.02
C THR A 13 13.36 -18.37 -17.51
N ASP A 14 13.12 -19.63 -17.89
CA ASP A 14 13.16 -20.10 -19.28
C ASP A 14 12.02 -19.53 -20.15
N ASP A 15 10.96 -18.98 -19.55
CA ASP A 15 9.83 -18.39 -20.28
C ASP A 15 10.20 -17.00 -20.86
N PHE A 16 11.15 -16.30 -20.24
CA PHE A 16 11.53 -14.93 -20.61
C PHE A 16 13.05 -14.72 -20.79
N ILE A 17 13.91 -15.71 -20.54
CA ILE A 17 15.33 -15.70 -20.92
C ILE A 17 15.58 -16.89 -21.84
N LYS A 18 15.94 -16.64 -23.10
CA LYS A 18 16.06 -17.69 -24.12
C LYS A 18 17.30 -17.52 -24.98
N ASP A 19 17.90 -18.63 -25.38
CA ASP A 19 18.82 -18.64 -26.52
C ASP A 19 18.00 -18.49 -27.81
N VAL A 20 18.37 -17.52 -28.63
CA VAL A 20 17.68 -17.15 -29.86
C VAL A 20 18.58 -17.38 -31.06
N THR A 21 17.99 -17.89 -32.13
CA THR A 21 18.68 -18.18 -33.38
C THR A 21 18.21 -17.24 -34.49
N GLU A 22 18.89 -17.28 -35.63
CA GLU A 22 18.44 -16.56 -36.84
C GLU A 22 16.99 -16.87 -37.23
N ALA A 23 16.57 -18.12 -37.06
CA ALA A 23 15.20 -18.54 -37.39
C ALA A 23 14.15 -18.00 -36.41
N THR A 24 14.51 -17.79 -35.15
CA THR A 24 13.55 -17.40 -34.09
C THR A 24 13.59 -15.93 -33.74
N PHE A 25 14.56 -15.16 -34.24
CA PHE A 25 14.73 -13.74 -33.91
C PHE A 25 13.51 -12.87 -34.19
N MET A 26 12.84 -13.06 -35.32
CA MET A 26 11.65 -12.27 -35.65
C MET A 26 10.55 -12.43 -34.60
N ALA A 27 10.25 -13.67 -34.21
CA ALA A 27 9.21 -13.96 -33.22
C ALA A 27 9.64 -13.56 -31.80
N GLU A 28 10.84 -13.99 -31.38
CA GLU A 28 11.28 -13.87 -29.98
C GLU A 28 11.84 -12.48 -29.63
N VAL A 29 12.23 -11.67 -30.62
CA VAL A 29 12.74 -10.32 -30.41
C VAL A 29 11.80 -9.27 -30.98
N VAL A 30 11.58 -9.28 -32.30
CA VAL A 30 10.88 -8.17 -32.95
C VAL A 30 9.39 -8.17 -32.58
N GLU A 31 8.70 -9.28 -32.78
CA GLU A 31 7.27 -9.42 -32.47
C GLU A 31 7.02 -9.36 -30.96
N ALA A 32 7.80 -10.10 -30.15
CA ALA A 32 7.71 -10.02 -28.70
C ALA A 32 7.90 -8.60 -28.14
N SER A 33 8.79 -7.79 -28.77
CA SER A 33 9.02 -6.41 -28.37
C SER A 33 7.82 -5.47 -28.55
N MET A 34 6.80 -5.88 -29.30
CA MET A 34 5.57 -5.12 -29.44
C MET A 34 4.77 -5.07 -28.14
N GLU A 35 4.92 -6.08 -27.29
CA GLU A 35 4.22 -6.22 -26.01
C GLU A 35 5.15 -5.84 -24.86
N VAL A 36 6.34 -6.44 -24.81
CA VAL A 36 7.26 -6.32 -23.68
C VAL A 36 8.68 -6.02 -24.16
N PRO A 37 9.45 -5.10 -23.52
CA PRO A 37 10.83 -4.83 -23.90
C PRO A 37 11.68 -6.11 -23.95
N VAL A 38 12.47 -6.25 -25.02
CA VAL A 38 13.37 -7.40 -25.22
C VAL A 38 14.81 -6.91 -25.24
N ILE A 39 15.62 -7.43 -24.32
CA ILE A 39 17.07 -7.25 -24.32
C ILE A 39 17.70 -8.35 -25.17
N VAL A 40 18.63 -7.99 -26.05
CA VAL A 40 19.38 -8.93 -26.89
C VAL A 40 20.85 -8.87 -26.50
N ASP A 41 21.39 -9.95 -25.96
CA ASP A 41 22.80 -10.11 -25.58
C ASP A 41 23.57 -10.87 -26.67
N PHE A 42 24.46 -10.16 -27.37
CA PHE A 42 25.35 -10.73 -28.36
C PHE A 42 26.65 -11.18 -27.69
N TRP A 43 26.87 -12.49 -27.66
CA TRP A 43 27.97 -13.13 -26.94
C TRP A 43 28.65 -14.22 -27.78
N ALA A 44 29.73 -14.79 -27.26
CA ALA A 44 30.35 -16.02 -27.77
C ALA A 44 31.09 -16.78 -26.66
N PRO A 45 31.31 -18.10 -26.76
CA PRO A 45 31.95 -18.90 -25.71
C PRO A 45 33.39 -18.47 -25.36
N TRP A 46 34.11 -17.93 -26.34
CA TRP A 46 35.48 -17.44 -26.21
C TRP A 46 35.57 -16.01 -25.66
N CYS A 47 34.46 -15.30 -25.54
CA CYS A 47 34.42 -13.94 -25.02
C CYS A 47 34.58 -13.92 -23.49
N GLY A 48 35.75 -13.52 -23.02
CA GLY A 48 36.03 -13.36 -21.59
C GLY A 48 35.04 -12.45 -20.86
N PRO A 49 34.84 -11.19 -21.29
CA PRO A 49 33.93 -10.27 -20.63
C PRO A 49 32.45 -10.72 -20.61
N CYS A 50 32.01 -11.48 -21.63
CA CYS A 50 30.65 -12.01 -21.71
C CYS A 50 30.33 -12.96 -20.55
N LYS A 51 31.33 -13.71 -20.05
CA LYS A 51 31.17 -14.63 -18.91
C LYS A 51 30.83 -13.93 -17.60
N THR A 52 31.12 -12.64 -17.48
CA THR A 52 30.75 -11.82 -16.33
C THR A 52 29.44 -11.07 -16.59
N LEU A 53 29.28 -10.49 -17.79
CA LEU A 53 28.09 -9.71 -18.13
C LEU A 53 26.83 -10.57 -18.19
N GLY A 54 26.88 -11.70 -18.89
CA GLY A 54 25.71 -12.56 -19.13
C GLY A 54 24.98 -12.95 -17.85
N PRO A 55 25.65 -13.59 -16.86
CA PRO A 55 25.00 -13.95 -15.59
C PRO A 55 24.47 -12.75 -14.79
N ALA A 56 25.16 -11.60 -14.84
CA ALA A 56 24.70 -10.40 -14.15
C ALA A 56 23.45 -9.80 -14.81
N LEU A 57 23.39 -9.82 -16.13
CA LEU A 57 22.26 -9.35 -16.92
C LEU A 57 21.05 -10.29 -16.77
N GLU A 58 21.26 -11.60 -16.85
CA GLU A 58 20.23 -12.62 -16.61
C GLU A 58 19.63 -12.48 -15.21
N ALA A 59 20.49 -12.33 -14.19
CA ALA A 59 20.04 -12.15 -12.81
C ALA A 59 19.17 -10.90 -12.64
N GLU A 60 19.55 -9.77 -13.27
CA GLU A 60 18.75 -8.55 -13.17
C GLU A 60 17.43 -8.69 -13.94
N VAL A 61 17.43 -9.21 -15.17
CA VAL A 61 16.20 -9.47 -15.95
C VAL A 61 15.23 -10.38 -15.18
N ALA A 62 15.75 -11.41 -14.51
CA ALA A 62 14.93 -12.31 -13.69
C ALA A 62 14.21 -11.60 -12.53
N ARG A 63 14.78 -10.51 -11.98
CA ARG A 63 14.12 -9.71 -10.94
C ARG A 63 12.87 -9.00 -11.45
N HIS A 64 12.77 -8.77 -12.75
CA HIS A 64 11.62 -8.14 -13.39
C HIS A 64 10.52 -9.12 -13.78
N LYS A 65 10.66 -10.42 -13.46
CA LYS A 65 9.58 -11.43 -13.49
C LYS A 65 8.75 -11.42 -14.79
N GLY A 66 9.43 -11.35 -15.93
CA GLY A 66 8.80 -11.37 -17.26
C GLY A 66 8.38 -10.00 -17.82
N ARG A 67 8.52 -8.89 -17.07
CA ARG A 67 8.32 -7.51 -17.58
C ARG A 67 9.39 -7.08 -18.58
N ILE A 68 10.47 -7.85 -18.67
CA ILE A 68 11.51 -7.75 -19.69
C ILE A 68 11.83 -9.17 -20.12
N ARG A 69 12.02 -9.37 -21.42
CA ARG A 69 12.55 -10.61 -21.97
C ARG A 69 14.02 -10.42 -22.34
N MET A 70 14.78 -11.51 -22.33
CA MET A 70 16.17 -11.55 -22.75
C MET A 70 16.37 -12.63 -23.81
N ALA A 71 16.96 -12.24 -24.93
CA ALA A 71 17.37 -13.08 -26.03
C ALA A 71 18.90 -13.14 -26.06
N LYS A 72 19.46 -14.34 -25.94
CA LYS A 72 20.89 -14.59 -26.00
C LYS A 72 21.25 -15.07 -27.38
N ILE A 73 22.18 -14.39 -28.05
CA ILE A 73 22.59 -14.70 -29.42
C ILE A 73 24.09 -14.96 -29.46
N ASP A 74 24.45 -16.21 -29.72
CA ASP A 74 25.83 -16.59 -30.04
C ASP A 74 26.17 -16.06 -31.45
N VAL A 75 27.10 -15.11 -31.54
CA VAL A 75 27.47 -14.47 -32.80
C VAL A 75 28.20 -15.42 -33.77
N ASP A 76 28.83 -16.50 -33.27
CA ASP A 76 29.50 -17.48 -34.13
C ASP A 76 28.48 -18.29 -34.93
N GLN A 77 27.34 -18.58 -34.31
CA GLN A 77 26.24 -19.37 -34.88
C GLN A 77 25.22 -18.51 -35.65
N ASN A 78 25.16 -17.20 -35.37
CA ASN A 78 24.12 -16.29 -35.87
C ASN A 78 24.73 -15.04 -36.54
N GLN A 79 25.67 -15.25 -37.46
CA GLN A 79 26.47 -14.19 -38.10
C GLN A 79 25.64 -13.21 -38.92
N MET A 80 24.54 -13.66 -39.54
CA MET A 80 23.70 -12.81 -40.37
C MET A 80 23.03 -11.72 -39.53
N ILE A 81 22.48 -12.08 -38.36
CA ILE A 81 21.86 -11.11 -37.45
C ILE A 81 22.90 -10.16 -36.87
N ALA A 82 24.04 -10.69 -36.42
CA ALA A 82 25.13 -9.86 -35.90
C ALA A 82 25.57 -8.82 -36.94
N GLY A 83 25.68 -9.23 -38.21
CA GLY A 83 25.97 -8.32 -39.33
C GLY A 83 24.86 -7.29 -39.59
N GLN A 84 23.59 -7.71 -39.62
CA GLN A 84 22.44 -6.82 -39.85
C GLN A 84 22.32 -5.73 -38.78
N LEU A 85 22.53 -6.10 -37.51
CA LEU A 85 22.54 -5.17 -36.38
C LEU A 85 23.88 -4.45 -36.18
N ARG A 86 24.84 -4.68 -37.08
CA ARG A 86 26.16 -4.04 -37.10
C ARG A 86 26.92 -4.22 -35.79
N VAL A 87 26.85 -5.41 -35.22
CA VAL A 87 27.63 -5.80 -34.04
C VAL A 87 29.10 -5.87 -34.44
N GLN A 88 29.93 -4.95 -33.95
CA GLN A 88 31.36 -4.86 -34.28
C GLN A 88 32.27 -5.48 -33.21
N SER A 89 31.74 -5.64 -32.00
CA SER A 89 32.46 -6.17 -30.84
C SER A 89 31.48 -6.90 -29.93
N ILE A 90 32.00 -7.79 -29.09
CA ILE A 90 31.23 -8.48 -28.06
C ILE A 90 31.87 -8.29 -26.68
N PRO A 91 31.08 -8.22 -25.59
CA PRO A 91 29.62 -8.24 -25.60
C PRO A 91 29.02 -6.94 -26.16
N THR A 92 27.93 -7.07 -26.88
CA THR A 92 27.07 -5.94 -27.28
C THR A 92 25.65 -6.28 -26.87
N VAL A 93 24.96 -5.33 -26.26
CA VAL A 93 23.58 -5.50 -25.82
C VAL A 93 22.71 -4.47 -26.51
N TYR A 94 21.61 -4.92 -27.10
CA TYR A 94 20.56 -4.07 -27.65
C TYR A 94 19.28 -4.21 -26.84
N ALA A 95 18.50 -3.15 -26.74
CA ALA A 95 17.13 -3.20 -26.25
C ALA A 95 16.16 -2.91 -27.39
N PHE A 96 15.13 -3.75 -27.52
CA PHE A 96 14.05 -3.62 -28.47
C PHE A 96 12.75 -3.32 -27.75
N TYR A 97 11.99 -2.37 -28.28
CA TYR A 97 10.62 -2.11 -27.86
C TYR A 97 9.82 -1.53 -29.02
N LYS A 98 8.56 -1.95 -29.16
CA LYS A 98 7.68 -1.63 -30.30
C LYS A 98 8.34 -1.93 -31.65
N GLY A 99 9.02 -3.08 -31.74
CA GLY A 99 9.60 -3.60 -32.97
C GLY A 99 10.89 -2.90 -33.41
N GLN A 100 11.45 -2.00 -32.60
CA GLN A 100 12.62 -1.19 -32.95
C GLN A 100 13.68 -1.20 -31.84
N PRO A 101 14.98 -1.05 -32.17
CA PRO A 101 16.01 -0.79 -31.18
C PRO A 101 15.78 0.57 -30.48
N VAL A 102 15.69 0.57 -29.16
CA VAL A 102 15.44 1.77 -28.34
C VAL A 102 16.63 2.18 -27.49
N ASP A 103 17.56 1.27 -27.21
CA ASP A 103 18.79 1.54 -26.47
C ASP A 103 19.85 0.48 -26.79
N ALA A 104 21.12 0.76 -26.50
CA ALA A 104 22.21 -0.20 -26.68
C ALA A 104 23.45 0.18 -25.85
N PHE A 105 24.25 -0.82 -25.49
CA PHE A 105 25.60 -0.61 -24.94
C PHE A 105 26.58 -1.67 -25.44
N GLN A 106 27.87 -1.37 -25.32
CA GLN A 106 28.96 -2.27 -25.70
C GLN A 106 29.93 -2.44 -24.52
N GLY A 107 30.48 -3.65 -24.39
CA GLY A 107 31.38 -4.02 -23.31
C GLY A 107 30.66 -4.42 -22.03
N ALA A 108 31.44 -4.87 -21.04
CA ALA A 108 30.89 -5.25 -19.74
C ALA A 108 30.67 -3.99 -18.87
N LEU A 109 29.45 -3.86 -18.32
CA LEU A 109 29.08 -2.77 -17.43
C LEU A 109 29.09 -3.22 -15.95
N PRO A 110 29.31 -2.29 -15.00
CA PRO A 110 29.08 -2.55 -13.58
C PRO A 110 27.62 -2.88 -13.28
N ALA A 111 27.37 -3.67 -12.22
CA ALA A 111 26.02 -4.09 -11.81
C ALA A 111 25.03 -2.92 -11.62
N SER A 112 25.48 -1.77 -11.13
CA SER A 112 24.63 -0.58 -11.00
C SER A 112 24.14 -0.01 -12.33
N GLN A 113 24.97 -0.08 -13.38
CA GLN A 113 24.60 0.38 -14.72
C GLN A 113 23.71 -0.65 -15.43
N ILE A 114 23.95 -1.95 -15.21
CA ILE A 114 23.04 -3.02 -15.66
C ILE A 114 21.64 -2.79 -15.07
N LYS A 115 21.56 -2.59 -13.74
CA LYS A 115 20.30 -2.29 -13.06
C LYS A 115 19.59 -1.07 -13.67
N GLN A 116 20.30 0.05 -13.84
CA GLN A 116 19.71 1.25 -14.44
C GLN A 116 19.20 1.03 -15.86
N PHE A 117 19.93 0.25 -16.67
CA PHE A 117 19.53 -0.08 -18.03
C PHE A 117 18.24 -0.91 -18.03
N VAL A 118 18.19 -1.97 -17.22
CA VAL A 118 17.03 -2.86 -17.12
C VAL A 118 15.81 -2.13 -16.52
N ASP A 119 15.98 -1.39 -15.42
CA ASP A 119 14.91 -0.57 -14.81
C ASP A 119 14.28 0.40 -15.81
N LYS A 120 15.11 1.11 -16.59
CA LYS A 120 14.66 2.06 -17.62
C LYS A 120 13.77 1.37 -18.64
N LEU A 121 14.14 0.16 -19.06
CA LEU A 121 13.35 -0.62 -20.03
C LEU A 121 12.04 -1.12 -19.41
N ALA A 122 12.05 -1.61 -18.17
CA ALA A 122 10.84 -2.06 -17.47
C ALA A 122 9.80 -0.93 -17.31
N ALA A 123 10.25 0.33 -17.31
CA ALA A 123 9.37 1.48 -17.29
C ALA A 123 8.72 1.79 -18.65
N LEU A 124 9.26 1.28 -19.78
CA LEU A 124 8.73 1.54 -21.13
C LEU A 124 7.48 0.72 -21.46
N SER A 125 7.33 -0.47 -20.88
CA SER A 125 6.17 -1.34 -21.15
C SER A 125 4.86 -0.71 -20.71
N GLY A 126 4.86 0.17 -19.71
CA GLY A 126 3.65 0.73 -19.08
C GLY A 126 2.79 -0.32 -18.35
N ASP A 127 2.91 -1.58 -18.75
CA ASP A 127 2.47 -2.79 -18.06
C ASP A 127 3.39 -3.03 -16.86
N ASP A 128 2.81 -2.91 -15.68
CA ASP A 128 3.43 -3.21 -14.39
C ASP A 128 3.44 -4.71 -14.08
N GLY A 129 3.02 -5.55 -15.04
CA GLY A 129 2.94 -7.01 -14.92
C GLY A 129 1.58 -7.48 -14.45
N GLY A 130 0.50 -6.80 -14.87
CA GLY A 130 -0.87 -7.03 -14.38
C GLY A 130 -1.06 -6.64 -12.91
N LEU A 131 -0.18 -5.81 -12.36
CA LEU A 131 -0.23 -5.43 -10.96
C LEU A 131 -1.28 -4.35 -10.70
N ALA A 132 -1.51 -3.46 -11.67
CA ALA A 132 -2.64 -2.54 -11.67
C ALA A 132 -3.96 -3.31 -11.71
N ASP A 133 -4.04 -4.37 -12.51
CA ASP A 133 -5.20 -5.26 -12.57
C ASP A 133 -5.37 -6.02 -11.24
N ALA A 134 -4.28 -6.48 -10.62
CA ALA A 134 -4.31 -7.11 -9.30
C ALA A 134 -4.75 -6.14 -8.19
N LEU A 135 -4.29 -4.89 -8.22
CA LEU A 135 -4.74 -3.83 -7.32
C LEU A 135 -6.24 -3.54 -7.51
N ALA A 136 -6.70 -3.45 -8.76
CA ALA A 136 -8.11 -3.23 -9.06
C ALA A 136 -8.98 -4.42 -8.61
N ALA A 137 -8.52 -5.65 -8.83
CA ALA A 137 -9.20 -6.86 -8.36
C ALA A 137 -9.26 -6.93 -6.83
N ALA A 138 -8.17 -6.59 -6.14
CA ALA A 138 -8.15 -6.55 -4.67
C ALA A 138 -9.08 -5.47 -4.09
N GLU A 139 -9.21 -4.31 -4.76
CA GLU A 139 -10.18 -3.30 -4.36
C GLU A 139 -11.62 -3.78 -4.59
N GLN A 140 -11.89 -4.46 -5.71
CA GLN A 140 -13.20 -5.05 -5.98
C GLN A 140 -13.60 -6.09 -4.92
N MET A 141 -12.65 -6.91 -4.44
CA MET A 141 -12.90 -7.86 -3.35
C MET A 141 -13.37 -7.15 -2.05
N ILE A 142 -12.88 -5.94 -1.76
CA ILE A 142 -13.38 -5.16 -0.62
C ILE A 142 -14.85 -4.79 -0.84
N GLU A 143 -15.20 -4.33 -2.05
CA GLU A 143 -16.57 -3.94 -2.41
C GLU A 143 -17.55 -5.13 -2.40
N ASP A 144 -17.07 -6.29 -2.82
CA ASP A 144 -17.83 -7.54 -2.87
C ASP A 144 -17.93 -8.25 -1.50
N ASN A 145 -17.41 -7.60 -0.44
CA ASN A 145 -17.40 -8.10 0.94
C ASN A 145 -16.56 -9.39 1.11
N GLU A 146 -15.55 -9.56 0.27
CA GLU A 146 -14.52 -10.62 0.26
C GLU A 146 -13.21 -10.10 0.88
N ALA A 147 -13.33 -9.38 2.01
CA ALA A 147 -12.20 -8.65 2.60
C ALA A 147 -11.01 -9.55 3.03
N ALA A 148 -11.25 -10.82 3.35
CA ALA A 148 -10.18 -11.76 3.68
C ALA A 148 -9.29 -12.08 2.45
N ASP A 149 -9.91 -12.26 1.29
CA ASP A 149 -9.21 -12.54 0.03
C ASP A 149 -8.48 -11.27 -0.46
N ALA A 150 -9.08 -10.10 -0.23
CA ALA A 150 -8.42 -8.81 -0.47
C ALA A 150 -7.14 -8.65 0.38
N VAL A 151 -7.16 -9.03 1.66
CA VAL A 151 -5.98 -9.00 2.54
C VAL A 151 -4.84 -9.87 1.99
N GLU A 152 -5.15 -11.09 1.57
CA GLU A 152 -4.14 -11.97 0.96
C GLU A 152 -3.56 -11.36 -0.32
N THR A 153 -4.43 -10.84 -1.19
CA THR A 153 -4.03 -10.25 -2.47
C THR A 153 -3.14 -9.01 -2.28
N PHE A 154 -3.53 -8.06 -1.42
CA PHE A 154 -2.70 -6.89 -1.14
C PHE A 154 -1.37 -7.27 -0.48
N THR A 155 -1.35 -8.30 0.38
CA THR A 155 -0.10 -8.78 1.00
C THR A 155 0.85 -9.34 -0.05
N ALA A 156 0.34 -10.10 -1.02
CA ALA A 156 1.14 -10.60 -2.15
C ALA A 156 1.67 -9.44 -3.01
N ILE A 157 0.84 -8.45 -3.32
CA ILE A 157 1.23 -7.25 -4.08
C ILE A 157 2.36 -6.49 -3.37
N ILE A 158 2.28 -6.30 -2.05
CA ILE A 158 3.34 -5.62 -1.26
C ILE A 158 4.66 -6.41 -1.28
N GLY A 159 4.60 -7.75 -1.32
CA GLY A 159 5.79 -8.58 -1.47
C GLY A 159 6.54 -8.33 -2.79
N GLU A 160 5.83 -7.89 -3.82
CA GLU A 160 6.37 -7.55 -5.15
C GLU A 160 6.72 -6.06 -5.28
N LEU A 161 5.83 -5.18 -4.79
CA LEU A 161 5.99 -3.72 -4.78
C LEU A 161 5.92 -3.18 -3.35
N PRO A 162 7.01 -3.27 -2.57
CA PRO A 162 7.05 -2.76 -1.21
C PRO A 162 6.86 -1.24 -1.14
N ASP A 163 7.13 -0.54 -2.25
CA ASP A 163 7.02 0.92 -2.37
C ASP A 163 5.68 1.39 -2.97
N SER A 164 4.67 0.52 -3.11
CA SER A 164 3.34 0.92 -3.62
C SER A 164 2.44 1.49 -2.52
N PRO A 165 2.12 2.79 -2.53
CA PRO A 165 1.18 3.37 -1.55
C PRO A 165 -0.25 2.84 -1.72
N GLU A 166 -0.66 2.48 -2.94
CA GLU A 166 -1.96 1.89 -3.23
C GLU A 166 -2.13 0.54 -2.53
N ALA A 167 -1.12 -0.33 -2.63
CA ALA A 167 -1.16 -1.65 -2.02
C ALA A 167 -1.21 -1.59 -0.48
N TRP A 168 -0.38 -0.74 0.12
CA TRP A 168 -0.37 -0.51 1.57
C TRP A 168 -1.68 0.10 2.07
N GLY A 169 -2.20 1.12 1.37
CA GLY A 169 -3.48 1.73 1.70
C GLY A 169 -4.63 0.73 1.59
N GLY A 170 -4.66 -0.04 0.50
CA GLY A 170 -5.63 -1.10 0.26
C GLY A 170 -5.62 -2.19 1.34
N LEU A 171 -4.44 -2.69 1.75
CA LEU A 171 -4.33 -3.69 2.82
C LEU A 171 -4.92 -3.20 4.14
N ILE A 172 -4.67 -1.94 4.53
CA ILE A 172 -5.24 -1.35 5.74
C ILE A 172 -6.77 -1.29 5.63
N ARG A 173 -7.30 -0.86 4.47
CA ARG A 173 -8.76 -0.85 4.21
C ARG A 173 -9.36 -2.26 4.24
N ALA A 174 -8.67 -3.24 3.67
CA ALA A 174 -9.11 -4.63 3.66
C ALA A 174 -9.22 -5.20 5.09
N HIS A 175 -8.23 -4.95 5.96
CA HIS A 175 -8.33 -5.32 7.37
C HIS A 175 -9.51 -4.66 8.10
N LEU A 176 -9.79 -3.38 7.80
CA LEU A 176 -10.95 -2.68 8.36
C LEU A 176 -12.27 -3.31 7.89
N ALA A 177 -12.38 -3.63 6.60
CA ALA A 177 -13.54 -4.30 6.02
C ALA A 177 -13.73 -5.73 6.57
N ALA A 178 -12.64 -6.42 6.89
CA ALA A 178 -12.66 -7.71 7.57
C ALA A 178 -13.04 -7.63 9.07
N GLY A 179 -13.24 -6.41 9.60
CA GLY A 179 -13.59 -6.20 11.01
C GLY A 179 -12.41 -6.31 11.98
N ASP A 180 -11.16 -6.21 11.50
CA ASP A 180 -9.95 -6.30 12.30
C ASP A 180 -9.16 -4.96 12.32
N PRO A 181 -9.61 -3.97 13.12
CA PRO A 181 -8.92 -2.69 13.25
C PRO A 181 -7.55 -2.82 13.95
N ALA A 182 -7.31 -3.91 14.69
CA ALA A 182 -6.02 -4.15 15.33
C ALA A 182 -4.97 -4.55 14.28
N ALA A 183 -5.33 -5.43 13.35
CA ALA A 183 -4.48 -5.77 12.22
C ALA A 183 -4.24 -4.54 11.31
N ALA A 184 -5.28 -3.76 11.02
CA ALA A 184 -5.13 -2.51 10.26
C ALA A 184 -4.13 -1.53 10.91
N ALA A 185 -4.20 -1.37 12.24
CA ALA A 185 -3.26 -0.54 12.99
C ALA A 185 -1.82 -1.10 12.95
N SER A 186 -1.66 -2.42 13.07
CA SER A 186 -0.36 -3.09 12.93
C SER A 186 0.23 -2.84 11.54
N THR A 187 -0.54 -3.04 10.47
CA THR A 187 -0.11 -2.81 9.09
C THR A 187 0.33 -1.36 8.87
N LEU A 188 -0.39 -0.37 9.42
CA LEU A 188 -0.01 1.04 9.33
C LEU A 188 1.38 1.32 9.92
N THR A 189 1.81 0.59 10.95
CA THR A 189 3.18 0.74 11.51
C THR A 189 4.28 0.17 10.63
N GLN A 190 3.93 -0.71 9.70
CA GLN A 190 4.86 -1.37 8.78
C GLN A 190 5.04 -0.58 7.47
N VAL A 191 4.21 0.43 7.21
CA VAL A 191 4.30 1.27 6.01
C VAL A 191 5.68 1.95 5.95
N PRO A 192 6.41 1.84 4.82
CA PRO A 192 7.70 2.49 4.66
C PRO A 192 7.64 4.00 4.92
N PRO A 193 8.66 4.61 5.58
CA PRO A 193 8.66 6.04 5.90
C PRO A 193 8.44 6.95 4.70
N ALA A 194 8.92 6.56 3.52
CA ALA A 194 8.76 7.31 2.26
C ALA A 194 7.29 7.44 1.82
N LEU A 195 6.42 6.52 2.22
CA LEU A 195 5.01 6.49 1.82
C LEU A 195 4.07 7.14 2.84
N THR A 196 4.58 7.57 3.99
CA THR A 196 3.79 8.05 5.14
C THR A 196 2.72 9.08 4.77
N HIS A 197 3.04 9.98 3.85
CA HIS A 197 2.19 11.09 3.41
C HIS A 197 1.54 10.87 2.04
N ALA A 198 1.62 9.66 1.49
CA ALA A 198 0.94 9.35 0.24
C ALA A 198 -0.57 9.36 0.45
N GLY A 199 -1.32 9.88 -0.54
CA GLY A 199 -2.77 10.03 -0.48
C GLY A 199 -3.53 8.76 -0.04
N PRO A 200 -3.24 7.57 -0.61
CA PRO A 200 -3.87 6.32 -0.18
C PRO A 200 -3.64 5.96 1.29
N ILE A 201 -2.45 6.27 1.83
CA ILE A 201 -2.08 6.00 3.23
C ILE A 201 -2.80 6.95 4.17
N GLU A 202 -2.85 8.25 3.84
CA GLU A 202 -3.58 9.24 4.63
C GLU A 202 -5.09 8.93 4.66
N ALA A 203 -5.67 8.51 3.53
CA ALA A 203 -7.06 8.06 3.47
C ALA A 203 -7.31 6.83 4.36
N ALA A 204 -6.45 5.81 4.29
CA ALA A 204 -6.58 4.62 5.12
C ALA A 204 -6.38 4.93 6.63
N ARG A 205 -5.46 5.84 6.97
CA ARG A 205 -5.26 6.33 8.34
C ARG A 205 -6.53 7.01 8.87
N ALA A 206 -7.16 7.86 8.06
CA ALA A 206 -8.42 8.51 8.44
C ALA A 206 -9.55 7.50 8.68
N GLN A 207 -9.67 6.47 7.84
CA GLN A 207 -10.65 5.39 8.03
C GLN A 207 -10.39 4.57 9.29
N LEU A 208 -9.13 4.21 9.56
CA LEU A 208 -8.74 3.52 10.79
C LEU A 208 -9.07 4.36 12.03
N ALA A 209 -8.75 5.66 12.01
CA ALA A 209 -9.08 6.56 13.10
C ALA A 209 -10.59 6.63 13.36
N LEU A 210 -11.40 6.68 12.30
CA LEU A 210 -12.87 6.65 12.41
C LEU A 210 -13.38 5.33 13.01
N ALA A 211 -12.85 4.19 12.53
CA ALA A 211 -13.22 2.88 13.06
C ALA A 211 -12.84 2.72 14.54
N GLN A 212 -11.66 3.23 14.94
CA GLN A 212 -11.21 3.25 16.32
C GLN A 212 -12.03 4.19 17.21
N GLN A 213 -12.50 5.32 16.69
CA GLN A 213 -13.42 6.21 17.40
C GLN A 213 -14.77 5.53 17.62
N ALA A 214 -15.30 4.83 16.62
CA ALA A 214 -16.54 4.06 16.75
C ALA A 214 -16.39 2.93 17.79
N ALA A 215 -15.24 2.25 17.83
CA ALA A 215 -14.96 1.21 18.84
C ALA A 215 -14.70 1.78 20.25
N SER A 216 -13.98 2.91 20.34
CA SER A 216 -13.66 3.59 21.61
C SER A 216 -14.86 4.32 22.21
N ALA A 217 -15.88 4.62 21.40
CA ALA A 217 -17.13 5.19 21.91
C ALA A 217 -17.85 4.22 22.86
N GLY A 218 -17.57 2.91 22.78
CA GLY A 218 -18.26 1.86 23.54
C GLY A 218 -19.78 1.85 23.30
N PRO A 219 -20.48 0.74 23.52
CA PRO A 219 -21.91 0.82 23.80
C PRO A 219 -22.08 1.75 25.01
N LEU A 220 -22.98 2.74 24.92
CA LEU A 220 -23.30 3.61 26.06
C LEU A 220 -23.58 2.79 27.34
N ASP A 221 -24.15 1.60 27.18
CA ASP A 221 -24.44 0.65 28.26
C ASP A 221 -23.18 0.15 28.98
N ASP A 222 -22.07 -0.09 28.28
CA ASP A 222 -20.82 -0.56 28.86
C ASP A 222 -20.12 0.56 29.64
N LEU A 223 -20.12 1.77 29.09
CA LEU A 223 -19.61 2.96 29.77
C LEU A 223 -20.48 3.32 30.99
N ALA A 224 -21.79 3.21 30.88
CA ALA A 224 -22.71 3.37 32.01
C ALA A 224 -22.46 2.31 33.09
N ALA A 225 -22.22 1.05 32.71
CA ALA A 225 -21.90 -0.04 33.64
C ALA A 225 -20.56 0.19 34.35
N ARG A 226 -19.52 0.68 33.63
CA ARG A 226 -18.22 1.05 34.22
C ARG A 226 -18.37 2.17 35.25
N VAL A 227 -19.09 3.25 34.90
CA VAL A 227 -19.36 4.37 35.83
C VAL A 227 -20.22 3.93 37.02
N GLY A 228 -21.13 2.97 36.82
CA GLY A 228 -21.93 2.38 37.90
C GLY A 228 -21.14 1.47 38.84
N ALA A 229 -20.19 0.69 38.30
CA ALA A 229 -19.35 -0.23 39.05
C ALA A 229 -18.27 0.50 39.87
N ASP A 230 -17.67 1.56 39.32
CA ASP A 230 -16.77 2.46 40.05
C ASP A 230 -17.20 3.92 39.89
N PRO A 231 -18.04 4.43 40.81
CA PRO A 231 -18.45 5.83 40.79
C PRO A 231 -17.29 6.83 41.01
N ALA A 232 -16.08 6.41 41.39
CA ALA A 232 -14.93 7.29 41.54
C ALA A 232 -14.05 7.36 40.27
N ASP A 233 -14.28 6.49 39.28
CA ASP A 233 -13.53 6.49 38.02
C ASP A 233 -13.88 7.73 37.17
N GLN A 234 -13.04 8.76 37.29
CA GLN A 234 -13.18 10.02 36.56
C GLN A 234 -12.88 9.87 35.06
N GLN A 235 -12.03 8.92 34.69
CA GLN A 235 -11.70 8.64 33.29
C GLN A 235 -12.91 8.04 32.58
N ALA A 236 -13.53 7.00 33.18
CA ALA A 236 -14.76 6.41 32.65
C ALA A 236 -15.92 7.40 32.56
N ARG A 237 -16.03 8.34 33.52
CA ARG A 237 -17.05 9.41 33.48
C ARG A 237 -16.84 10.38 32.33
N LEU A 238 -15.60 10.77 32.06
CA LEU A 238 -15.28 11.65 30.93
C LEU A 238 -15.59 10.96 29.60
N GLU A 239 -15.16 9.71 29.43
CA GLU A 239 -15.46 8.88 28.27
C GLU A 239 -16.97 8.71 28.06
N TYR A 240 -17.71 8.39 29.13
CA TYR A 240 -19.17 8.25 29.09
C TYR A 240 -19.87 9.56 28.69
N ALA A 241 -19.45 10.69 29.24
CA ALA A 241 -20.01 11.99 28.86
C ALA A 241 -19.73 12.37 27.41
N GLN A 242 -18.54 12.03 26.89
CA GLN A 242 -18.20 12.26 25.49
C GLN A 242 -19.04 11.39 24.56
N ALA A 243 -19.25 10.12 24.91
CA ALA A 243 -20.14 9.21 24.18
C ALA A 243 -21.60 9.70 24.19
N LEU A 244 -22.12 10.12 25.36
CA LEU A 244 -23.47 10.70 25.47
C LEU A 244 -23.63 11.95 24.59
N HIS A 245 -22.62 12.81 24.54
CA HIS A 245 -22.65 14.00 23.68
C HIS A 245 -22.65 13.63 22.18
N ALA A 246 -21.84 12.64 21.79
CA ALA A 246 -21.80 12.13 20.41
C ALA A 246 -23.13 11.48 19.98
N ASP A 247 -23.83 10.81 20.91
CA ASP A 247 -25.16 10.21 20.71
C ASP A 247 -26.31 11.26 20.74
N GLY A 248 -26.00 12.54 20.98
CA GLY A 248 -26.99 13.62 21.05
C GLY A 248 -27.72 13.72 22.39
N GLN A 249 -27.34 12.94 23.40
CA GLN A 249 -27.88 12.98 24.76
C GLN A 249 -27.24 14.12 25.60
N LEU A 250 -27.44 15.35 25.12
CA LEU A 250 -26.78 16.56 25.62
C LEU A 250 -26.98 16.81 27.13
N GLU A 251 -28.21 16.66 27.64
CA GLU A 251 -28.50 16.92 29.05
C GLU A 251 -27.79 15.90 29.97
N ALA A 252 -27.77 14.63 29.57
CA ALA A 252 -27.09 13.57 30.31
C ALA A 252 -25.57 13.76 30.34
N ALA A 253 -24.97 14.15 29.20
CA ALA A 253 -23.54 14.46 29.12
C ALA A 253 -23.15 15.60 30.08
N ILE A 254 -23.93 16.67 30.11
CA ILE A 254 -23.72 17.80 31.03
C ILE A 254 -23.85 17.36 32.49
N ASP A 255 -24.83 16.52 32.81
CA ASP A 255 -25.02 16.01 34.18
C ASP A 255 -23.83 15.18 34.67
N VAL A 256 -23.31 14.29 33.83
CA VAL A 256 -22.14 13.46 34.16
C VAL A 256 -20.90 14.32 34.39
N LEU A 257 -20.66 15.32 33.53
CA LEU A 257 -19.50 16.21 33.67
C LEU A 257 -19.61 17.14 34.89
N LEU A 258 -20.81 17.63 35.22
CA LEU A 258 -21.03 18.43 36.43
C LEU A 258 -20.80 17.61 37.70
N ASP A 259 -21.18 16.32 37.70
CA ASP A 259 -20.89 15.42 38.82
C ASP A 259 -19.40 15.10 38.92
N SER A 260 -18.74 14.85 37.79
CA SER A 260 -17.27 14.68 37.71
C SER A 260 -16.54 15.90 38.29
N PHE A 261 -16.88 17.11 37.84
CA PHE A 261 -16.31 18.37 38.34
C PHE A 261 -16.58 18.62 39.83
N ARG A 262 -17.75 18.23 40.36
CA ARG A 262 -18.05 18.34 41.79
C ARG A 262 -17.14 17.45 42.63
N ARG A 263 -16.81 16.26 42.14
CA ARG A 263 -16.01 15.26 42.85
C ARG A 263 -14.54 15.63 42.87
N ASP A 264 -14.00 16.02 41.72
CA ASP A 264 -12.62 16.47 41.59
C ASP A 264 -12.52 17.56 40.52
N ARG A 265 -12.21 18.77 40.95
CA ARG A 265 -12.21 19.98 40.10
C ARG A 265 -10.97 20.04 39.19
N ASP A 266 -9.87 19.47 39.65
CA ASP A 266 -8.55 19.62 39.05
C ASP A 266 -8.04 18.31 38.41
N TRP A 267 -8.81 17.21 38.54
CA TRP A 267 -8.51 15.95 37.88
C TRP A 267 -8.25 16.16 36.37
N ASN A 268 -7.13 15.61 35.91
CA ASN A 268 -6.65 15.72 34.53
C ASN A 268 -6.66 17.16 34.00
N GLU A 269 -6.05 18.08 34.77
CA GLU A 269 -5.95 19.52 34.43
C GLU A 269 -7.33 20.20 34.23
N GLY A 270 -8.36 19.69 34.91
CA GLY A 270 -9.72 20.20 34.81
C GLY A 270 -10.45 19.76 33.53
N ALA A 271 -10.15 18.56 33.02
CA ALA A 271 -10.74 18.00 31.80
C ALA A 271 -12.28 18.07 31.76
N ALA A 272 -12.95 17.80 32.89
CA ALA A 272 -14.42 17.87 32.97
C ALA A 272 -14.95 19.30 32.73
N LYS A 273 -14.27 20.32 33.27
CA LYS A 273 -14.61 21.72 33.05
C LYS A 273 -14.32 22.12 31.60
N ALA A 274 -13.18 21.73 31.05
CA ALA A 274 -12.83 22.01 29.66
C ALA A 274 -13.89 21.43 28.70
N GLN A 275 -14.29 20.17 28.91
CA GLN A 275 -15.33 19.53 28.10
C GLN A 275 -16.70 20.23 28.24
N LEU A 276 -17.09 20.66 29.44
CA LEU A 276 -18.32 21.44 29.65
C LEU A 276 -18.30 22.76 28.87
N LEU A 277 -17.17 23.47 28.85
CA LEU A 277 -17.02 24.71 28.07
C LEU A 277 -17.14 24.43 26.57
N THR A 278 -16.49 23.38 26.06
CA THR A 278 -16.62 22.95 24.66
C THR A 278 -18.07 22.67 24.27
N ILE A 279 -18.81 21.95 25.12
CA ILE A 279 -20.24 21.68 24.89
C ILE A 279 -21.05 22.98 24.94
N PHE A 280 -20.76 23.90 25.86
CA PHE A 280 -21.48 25.15 25.94
C PHE A 280 -21.23 26.04 24.73
N ASP A 281 -19.99 26.14 24.25
CA ASP A 281 -19.62 26.97 23.12
C ASP A 281 -20.19 26.47 21.79
N SER A 282 -20.52 25.17 21.68
CA SER A 282 -21.23 24.61 20.51
C SER A 282 -22.72 24.95 20.46
N LEU A 283 -23.32 25.36 21.59
CA LEU A 283 -24.75 25.67 21.71
C LEU A 283 -25.05 27.16 21.51
N LYS A 284 -26.25 27.46 20.99
CA LYS A 284 -26.74 28.85 20.93
C LYS A 284 -26.84 29.44 22.36
N PRO A 285 -26.61 30.75 22.54
CA PRO A 285 -26.74 31.39 23.86
C PRO A 285 -28.14 31.26 24.50
N THR A 286 -29.16 31.06 23.67
CA THR A 286 -30.56 30.87 24.10
C THR A 286 -30.95 29.41 24.33
N ASP A 287 -30.02 28.46 24.19
CA ASP A 287 -30.31 27.04 24.38
C ASP A 287 -30.67 26.74 25.86
N PRO A 288 -31.85 26.15 26.14
CA PRO A 288 -32.32 25.96 27.52
C PRO A 288 -31.45 24.98 28.32
N VAL A 289 -30.91 23.94 27.67
CA VAL A 289 -30.04 22.94 28.31
C VAL A 289 -28.69 23.57 28.64
N GLY A 290 -28.12 24.30 27.68
CA GLY A 290 -26.88 25.05 27.84
C GLY A 290 -26.98 26.15 28.91
N GLN A 291 -28.10 26.86 29.03
CA GLN A 291 -28.30 27.86 30.08
C GLN A 291 -28.39 27.24 31.48
N LYS A 292 -29.15 26.14 31.62
CA LYS A 292 -29.26 25.38 32.87
C LYS A 292 -27.89 24.82 33.30
N GLY A 293 -27.13 24.26 32.36
CA GLY A 293 -25.78 23.74 32.58
C GLY A 293 -24.80 24.81 33.06
N ARG A 294 -24.71 25.95 32.35
CA ARG A 294 -23.83 27.08 32.72
C ARG A 294 -24.11 27.61 34.12
N ARG A 295 -25.39 27.76 34.49
CA ARG A 295 -25.80 28.19 35.85
C ARG A 295 -25.33 27.22 36.92
N ARG A 296 -25.46 25.91 36.68
CA ARG A 296 -25.01 24.86 37.61
C ARG A 296 -23.50 24.82 37.75
N LEU A 297 -22.76 24.92 36.63
CA LEU A 297 -21.29 24.99 36.67
C LEU A 297 -20.82 26.22 37.45
N SER A 298 -21.40 27.39 37.20
CA SER A 298 -21.08 28.62 37.93
C SER A 298 -21.33 28.45 39.43
N SER A 299 -22.46 27.86 39.82
CA SER A 299 -22.75 27.57 41.23
C SER A 299 -21.73 26.61 41.86
N LEU A 300 -21.22 25.61 41.13
CA LEU A 300 -20.20 24.68 41.64
C LEU A 300 -18.81 25.34 41.74
N ILE A 301 -18.50 26.30 40.86
CA ILE A 301 -17.23 27.02 40.90
C ILE A 301 -17.14 27.92 42.14
N PHE A 302 -18.26 28.55 42.52
CA PHE A 302 -18.35 29.53 43.62
C PHE A 302 -18.93 28.96 44.94
N ALA A 303 -19.25 27.66 44.97
CA ALA A 303 -19.54 26.92 46.20
C ALA A 303 -18.24 26.42 46.85
#